data_AF-A0A7Y3FU72-F1
#
_entry.id   AF-A0A7Y3FU72-F1
#
_cell.length_a   1.000
_cell.length_b   1.000
_cell.length_c   1.000
_cell.angle_alpha   90.00
_cell.angle_beta   90.00
_cell.angle_gamma   90.00
#
_symmetry.space_group_name_H-M   'P 1'
#
loop_
_entity.id
_entity.type
_entity.pdbx_description
1 polymer ?
#
loop_
_entity_poly.entity_id
_entity_poly.type
_entity_poly.pdbx_seq_one_letter_code
_entity_poly.pdbx_strand_id
1 'polypeptide(L)'
;MMIPIRKALTAVLVLMSCLGYSQEAGTDLAFSDFYEQMALRDARLETTLEFSTEDDEADYWRDQLNFEMRLKKDSYRAYKTYIYFKGKSYQEHQKECDIAQYHGKGYVKKALFYNIHGLSSSLESGDVAKHA
;
A
#
# COMPACT_ATOMS: atom_id res chain seq x y z
N MET A 1 69.35 18.51 21.79
CA MET A 1 68.27 17.59 22.16
C MET A 1 66.93 18.32 22.04
N MET A 2 66.17 17.99 20.98
CA MET A 2 64.70 18.04 20.78
C MET A 2 63.90 19.34 21.00
N ILE A 3 63.39 19.89 19.88
CA ILE A 3 62.29 20.87 19.77
C ILE A 3 60.95 20.10 19.75
N PRO A 4 59.90 20.45 20.54
CA PRO A 4 58.57 19.90 20.31
C PRO A 4 57.69 20.85 19.49
N ILE A 5 57.40 20.39 18.27
CA ILE A 5 56.40 20.85 17.33
C ILE A 5 55.01 20.79 17.99
N ARG A 6 54.52 21.94 18.48
CA ARG A 6 53.13 22.06 18.94
C ARG A 6 52.24 22.33 17.72
N LYS A 7 51.84 21.22 17.11
CA LYS A 7 50.54 20.99 16.49
C LYS A 7 50.12 22.07 15.48
N ALA A 8 50.79 22.06 14.33
CA ALA A 8 50.12 22.36 13.07
C ALA A 8 49.02 21.30 12.87
N LEU A 9 47.80 21.60 13.31
CA LEU A 9 46.63 20.79 13.02
C LEU A 9 45.44 21.70 12.68
N THR A 10 45.68 22.65 11.79
CA THR A 10 44.67 23.55 11.25
C THR A 10 44.45 23.24 9.78
N ALA A 11 44.09 21.99 9.45
CA ALA A 11 43.73 21.62 8.06
C ALA A 11 43.09 20.23 7.99
N VAL A 12 41.81 20.07 8.37
CA VAL A 12 40.85 19.16 7.68
C VAL A 12 39.46 19.61 8.11
N LEU A 13 38.93 20.69 7.55
CA LEU A 13 37.56 21.13 7.83
C LEU A 13 36.88 21.68 6.58
N VAL A 14 37.13 21.08 5.41
CA VAL A 14 36.35 21.30 4.18
C VAL A 14 36.53 20.07 3.27
N LEU A 15 35.71 19.03 3.44
CA LEU A 15 35.54 17.97 2.41
C LEU A 15 34.28 17.11 2.67
N MET A 16 33.26 17.70 3.30
CA MET A 16 31.99 17.00 3.56
C MET A 16 30.79 17.83 3.11
N SER A 17 30.85 18.29 1.87
CA SER A 17 29.71 18.87 1.16
C SER A 17 29.52 18.09 -0.12
N CYS A 18 28.28 17.63 -0.33
CA CYS A 18 27.74 16.97 -1.52
C CYS A 18 27.91 15.44 -1.62
N LEU A 19 27.46 14.70 -0.60
CA LEU A 19 26.81 13.41 -0.86
C LEU A 19 25.31 13.68 -0.98
N GLY A 20 24.90 14.20 -2.14
CA GLY A 20 23.51 14.20 -2.56
C GLY A 20 23.11 12.78 -2.93
N TYR A 21 22.79 11.93 -1.95
CA TYR A 21 22.02 10.72 -2.22
C TYR A 21 20.60 11.16 -2.52
N SER A 22 20.21 11.14 -3.80
CA SER A 22 18.79 11.17 -4.14
C SER A 22 18.18 9.85 -3.64
N GLN A 23 17.41 9.89 -2.54
CA GLN A 23 16.79 8.73 -1.90
C GLN A 23 15.45 8.33 -2.55
N GLU A 24 15.23 8.64 -3.83
CA GLU A 24 13.92 8.45 -4.47
C GLU A 24 13.50 6.97 -4.53
N ALA A 25 14.41 6.05 -4.85
CA ALA A 25 14.09 4.62 -4.96
C ALA A 25 13.71 3.98 -3.60
N GLY A 26 14.38 4.39 -2.52
CA GLY A 26 14.10 3.89 -1.17
C GLY A 26 12.74 4.36 -0.65
N THR A 27 12.38 5.62 -0.94
CA THR A 27 11.07 6.16 -0.57
C THR A 27 9.93 5.53 -1.37
N ASP A 28 10.18 5.16 -2.63
CA ASP A 28 9.14 4.64 -3.51
C ASP A 28 8.76 3.19 -3.20
N LEU A 29 9.76 2.36 -2.87
CA LEU A 29 9.54 1.00 -2.39
C LEU A 29 8.80 1.00 -1.05
N ALA A 30 9.26 1.80 -0.08
CA ALA A 30 8.60 1.92 1.22
C ALA A 30 7.14 2.40 1.10
N PHE A 31 6.85 3.29 0.15
CA PHE A 31 5.50 3.74 -0.15
C PHE A 31 4.61 2.59 -0.66
N SER A 32 5.10 1.81 -1.64
CA SER A 32 4.32 0.69 -2.19
C SER A 32 4.06 -0.39 -1.14
N ASP A 33 5.09 -0.78 -0.39
CA ASP A 33 5.02 -1.81 0.64
C ASP A 33 4.01 -1.45 1.73
N PHE A 34 3.92 -0.16 2.09
CA PHE A 34 2.96 0.30 3.09
C PHE A 34 1.50 0.07 2.66
N TYR A 35 1.13 0.50 1.45
CA TYR A 35 -0.24 0.35 0.97
C TYR A 35 -0.58 -1.09 0.59
N GLU A 36 0.40 -1.86 0.13
CA GLU A 36 0.26 -3.31 -0.03
C GLU A 36 -0.08 -3.98 1.29
N GLN A 37 0.72 -3.79 2.33
CA GLN A 37 0.48 -4.41 3.64
C GLN A 37 -0.83 -3.96 4.27
N MET A 38 -1.21 -2.70 4.08
CA MET A 38 -2.51 -2.19 4.51
C MET A 38 -3.65 -2.93 3.81
N ALA A 39 -3.61 -3.04 2.48
CA ALA A 39 -4.62 -3.74 1.70
C ALA A 39 -4.78 -5.21 2.10
N LEU A 40 -3.66 -5.91 2.28
CA LEU A 40 -3.67 -7.32 2.68
C LEU A 40 -4.22 -7.50 4.10
N ARG A 41 -3.88 -6.60 5.03
CA ARG A 41 -4.40 -6.63 6.40
C ARG A 41 -5.91 -6.37 6.43
N ASP A 42 -6.37 -5.36 5.71
CA ASP A 42 -7.78 -5.01 5.65
C ASP A 42 -8.59 -6.13 5.01
N ALA A 43 -8.13 -6.69 3.89
CA ALA A 43 -8.79 -7.82 3.25
C ALA A 43 -8.91 -9.02 4.19
N ARG A 44 -7.84 -9.34 4.93
CA ARG A 44 -7.85 -10.44 5.91
C ARG A 44 -8.78 -10.17 7.09
N LEU A 45 -8.87 -8.92 7.55
CA LEU A 45 -9.84 -8.55 8.58
C LEU A 45 -11.25 -8.76 8.05
N GLU A 46 -11.55 -8.21 6.88
CA GLU A 46 -12.85 -8.26 6.22
C GLU A 46 -13.35 -9.69 5.99
N THR A 47 -12.46 -10.64 5.67
CA THR A 47 -12.83 -12.06 5.51
C THR A 47 -13.22 -12.75 6.82
N THR A 48 -12.99 -12.11 7.96
CA THR A 48 -13.28 -12.64 9.30
C THR A 48 -14.30 -11.81 10.07
N LEU A 49 -14.80 -10.72 9.49
CA LEU A 49 -15.79 -9.86 10.12
C LEU A 49 -17.15 -10.54 10.17
N GLU A 50 -17.72 -10.61 11.36
CA GLU A 50 -19.10 -10.98 11.60
C GLU A 50 -19.85 -9.76 12.13
N PHE A 51 -20.91 -9.36 11.43
CA PHE A 51 -21.74 -8.23 11.81
C PHE A 51 -22.97 -8.70 12.57
N SER A 52 -23.36 -7.96 13.61
CA SER A 52 -24.55 -8.28 14.40
C SER A 52 -25.85 -7.93 13.65
N THR A 53 -25.80 -6.92 12.78
CA THR A 53 -26.93 -6.46 11.97
C THR A 53 -26.51 -6.11 10.54
N GLU A 54 -27.48 -6.06 9.62
CA GLU A 54 -27.23 -5.57 8.24
C GLU A 54 -26.82 -4.08 8.24
N ASP A 55 -27.27 -3.29 9.22
CA ASP A 55 -26.90 -1.88 9.35
C ASP A 55 -25.43 -1.72 9.76
N ASP A 56 -24.94 -2.54 10.69
CA ASP A 56 -23.51 -2.55 11.06
C ASP A 56 -22.62 -2.90 9.87
N GLU A 57 -23.03 -3.88 9.06
CA GLU A 57 -22.33 -4.24 7.83
C GLU A 57 -22.34 -3.04 6.85
N ALA A 58 -23.50 -2.41 6.65
CA ALA A 58 -23.63 -1.27 5.74
C ALA A 58 -22.78 -0.07 6.17
N ASP A 59 -22.70 0.19 7.48
CA ASP A 59 -21.90 1.25 8.07
C ASP A 59 -20.41 1.01 7.85
N TYR A 60 -19.93 -0.21 8.11
CA TYR A 60 -18.56 -0.59 7.81
C TYR A 60 -18.19 -0.36 6.35
N TRP A 61 -19.03 -0.83 5.42
CA TRP A 61 -18.74 -0.68 3.99
C TRP A 61 -18.83 0.76 3.49
N ARG A 62 -19.65 1.60 4.14
CA ARG A 62 -19.69 3.04 3.88
C ARG A 62 -18.39 3.70 4.31
N ASP A 63 -17.86 3.33 5.47
CA ASP A 63 -16.59 3.86 5.96
C ASP A 63 -15.41 3.40 5.09
N GLN A 64 -15.42 2.13 4.67
CA GLN A 64 -14.43 1.59 3.75
C GLN A 64 -14.44 2.32 2.41
N LEU A 65 -15.63 2.57 1.84
CA LEU A 65 -15.77 3.34 0.61
C LEU A 65 -15.26 4.78 0.77
N ASN A 66 -15.59 5.42 1.89
CA ASN A 66 -15.15 6.78 2.19
C ASN A 66 -13.62 6.88 2.31
N PHE A 67 -12.99 5.89 2.95
CA PHE A 67 -11.54 5.76 3.00
C PHE A 67 -10.95 5.63 1.59
N GLU A 68 -11.46 4.71 0.77
CA GLU A 68 -10.95 4.47 -0.58
C GLU A 68 -11.10 5.69 -1.50
N MET A 69 -12.22 6.41 -1.40
CA MET A 69 -12.43 7.65 -2.17
C MET A 69 -11.44 8.75 -1.76
N ARG A 70 -11.16 8.89 -0.45
CA ARG A 70 -10.14 9.83 0.04
C ARG A 70 -8.75 9.41 -0.43
N LEU A 71 -8.40 8.13 -0.29
CA LEU A 71 -7.12 7.60 -0.75
C LEU A 71 -6.92 7.86 -2.25
N LYS A 72 -7.96 7.65 -3.06
CA LYS A 72 -7.93 7.94 -4.51
C LYS A 72 -7.69 9.41 -4.80
N LYS A 73 -8.33 10.31 -4.04
CA LYS A 73 -8.19 11.76 -4.20
C LYS A 73 -6.80 12.24 -3.80
N ASP A 74 -6.28 11.72 -2.69
CA ASP A 74 -5.02 12.16 -2.10
C ASP A 74 -3.82 11.56 -2.86
N SER A 75 -3.93 10.31 -3.28
CA SER A 75 -2.88 9.61 -4.02
C SER A 75 -3.47 8.50 -4.88
N TYR A 76 -3.64 8.78 -6.18
CA TYR A 76 -4.12 7.77 -7.13
C TYR A 76 -3.21 6.54 -7.18
N ARG A 77 -1.89 6.72 -7.03
CA ARG A 77 -0.93 5.62 -6.96
C ARG A 77 -1.19 4.73 -5.75
N ALA A 78 -1.35 5.31 -4.56
CA ALA A 78 -1.66 4.54 -3.34
C ALA A 78 -2.96 3.78 -3.48
N TYR A 79 -4.00 4.43 -4.01
CA TYR A 79 -5.29 3.79 -4.29
C TYR A 79 -5.15 2.58 -5.21
N LYS A 80 -4.40 2.71 -6.32
CA LYS A 80 -4.18 1.58 -7.24
C LYS A 80 -3.44 0.42 -6.58
N THR A 81 -2.36 0.70 -5.86
CA THR A 81 -1.64 -0.33 -5.09
C THR A 81 -2.58 -1.01 -4.10
N TYR A 82 -3.34 -0.24 -3.34
CA TYR A 82 -4.28 -0.74 -2.35
C TYR A 82 -5.36 -1.65 -2.99
N ILE A 83 -6.06 -1.17 -4.02
CA ILE A 83 -7.13 -1.93 -4.69
C ILE A 83 -6.59 -3.19 -5.38
N TYR A 84 -5.39 -3.14 -5.98
CA TYR A 84 -4.76 -4.30 -6.60
C TYR A 84 -4.51 -5.43 -5.59
N PHE A 85 -3.82 -5.13 -4.48
CA PHE A 85 -3.49 -6.15 -3.49
C PHE A 85 -4.72 -6.61 -2.70
N LYS A 86 -5.69 -5.73 -2.47
CA LYS A 86 -6.98 -6.09 -1.89
C LYS A 86 -7.72 -7.07 -2.81
N GLY A 87 -7.77 -6.79 -4.11
CA GLY A 87 -8.33 -7.70 -5.11
C GLY A 87 -7.66 -9.06 -5.14
N LYS A 88 -6.32 -9.11 -5.09
CA LYS A 88 -5.58 -10.39 -4.99
C LYS A 88 -5.98 -11.20 -3.75
N SER A 89 -6.07 -10.57 -2.58
CA SER A 89 -6.45 -11.26 -1.35
C SER A 89 -7.88 -11.79 -1.40
N TYR A 90 -8.81 -11.02 -1.97
CA TYR A 90 -10.20 -11.46 -2.16
C TYR A 90 -10.30 -12.63 -3.13
N GLN A 91 -9.56 -12.59 -4.25
CA GLN A 91 -9.50 -13.68 -5.21
C GLN A 91 -8.94 -14.96 -4.59
N GLU A 92 -7.93 -14.84 -3.73
CA GLU A 92 -7.37 -16.00 -3.03
C GLU A 92 -8.42 -16.63 -2.10
N HIS A 93 -9.09 -15.83 -1.28
CA HIS A 93 -10.14 -16.31 -0.37
C HIS A 93 -11.29 -16.99 -1.12
N GLN A 94 -11.68 -16.47 -2.29
CA GLN A 94 -12.73 -17.06 -3.13
C GLN A 94 -12.37 -18.44 -3.71
N LYS A 95 -11.11 -18.85 -3.73
CA LYS A 95 -10.72 -20.22 -4.15
C LYS A 95 -11.14 -21.27 -3.13
N GLU A 96 -11.27 -20.88 -1.87
CA GLU A 96 -11.50 -21.79 -0.73
C GLU A 96 -12.84 -21.54 -0.03
N CYS A 97 -13.51 -20.42 -0.34
CA CYS A 97 -14.76 -20.01 0.30
C CYS A 97 -15.85 -19.70 -0.72
N ASP A 98 -17.02 -20.34 -0.58
CA ASP A 98 -18.24 -19.88 -1.23
C ASP A 98 -18.74 -18.60 -0.55
N ILE A 99 -18.29 -17.46 -1.05
CA ILE A 99 -18.59 -16.16 -0.45
C ILE A 99 -20.08 -15.82 -0.45
N ALA A 100 -20.89 -16.41 -1.35
CA ALA A 100 -22.34 -16.18 -1.35
C ALA A 100 -23.04 -16.93 -0.21
N GLN A 101 -22.45 -18.03 0.26
CA GLN A 101 -22.96 -18.81 1.37
C GLN A 101 -22.48 -18.29 2.73
N TYR A 102 -21.22 -17.86 2.83
CA TYR A 102 -20.57 -17.60 4.13
C TYR A 102 -20.35 -16.13 4.47
N HIS A 103 -20.68 -15.20 3.58
CA HIS A 103 -20.46 -13.76 3.81
C HIS A 103 -21.72 -12.92 3.59
N GLY A 104 -21.74 -11.75 4.23
CA GLY A 104 -22.81 -10.76 4.09
C GLY A 104 -22.91 -10.18 2.66
N LYS A 105 -24.05 -9.55 2.37
CA LYS A 105 -24.32 -8.98 1.03
C LYS A 105 -23.32 -7.89 0.68
N GLY A 106 -22.84 -7.14 1.66
CA GLY A 106 -21.85 -6.10 1.48
C GLY A 106 -20.50 -6.67 1.05
N TYR A 107 -20.03 -7.71 1.74
CA TYR A 107 -18.80 -8.41 1.38
C TYR A 107 -18.87 -8.97 -0.05
N VAL A 108 -19.96 -9.65 -0.42
CA VAL A 108 -20.13 -10.20 -1.78
C VAL A 108 -20.04 -9.12 -2.85
N LYS A 109 -20.69 -7.95 -2.64
CA LYS A 109 -20.60 -6.81 -3.57
C LYS A 109 -19.16 -6.29 -3.68
N LYS A 110 -18.44 -6.22 -2.57
CA LYS A 110 -17.05 -5.74 -2.53
C LYS A 110 -16.10 -6.72 -3.19
N ALA A 111 -16.32 -8.01 -3.02
CA ALA A 111 -15.56 -9.05 -3.70
C ALA A 111 -15.68 -8.93 -5.23
N LEU A 112 -16.89 -8.70 -5.75
CA LEU A 112 -17.09 -8.43 -7.19
C LEU A 112 -16.35 -7.16 -7.64
N PHE A 113 -16.44 -6.08 -6.86
CA PHE A 113 -15.75 -4.83 -7.15
C PHE A 113 -14.23 -5.01 -7.21
N TYR A 114 -13.60 -5.60 -6.20
CA TYR A 114 -12.14 -5.76 -6.18
C TYR A 114 -11.65 -6.78 -7.21
N ASN A 115 -12.45 -7.78 -7.58
CA ASN A 115 -12.12 -8.68 -8.67
C ASN A 115 -11.96 -7.93 -10.00
N ILE A 116 -12.85 -7.00 -10.30
CA ILE A 116 -12.82 -6.22 -11.54
C ILE A 116 -11.72 -5.15 -11.48
N HIS A 117 -11.72 -4.34 -10.41
CA HIS A 117 -10.85 -3.17 -10.33
C HIS A 117 -9.42 -3.49 -9.91
N GLY A 118 -9.21 -4.58 -9.16
CA GLY A 118 -7.88 -5.10 -8.86
C GLY A 118 -7.17 -5.57 -10.13
N LEU A 119 -7.87 -6.31 -11.00
CA LEU A 119 -7.33 -6.72 -12.31
C LEU A 119 -7.02 -5.52 -13.20
N SER A 120 -7.92 -4.53 -13.30
CA SER A 120 -7.67 -3.31 -14.07
C SER A 120 -6.40 -2.58 -13.61
N SER A 121 -6.18 -2.51 -12.29
CA SER A 121 -4.99 -1.86 -11.72
C SER A 121 -3.70 -2.59 -12.11
N SER A 122 -3.76 -3.91 -12.32
CA SER A 122 -2.64 -4.74 -12.77
C SER A 122 -2.26 -4.52 -14.23
N LEU A 123 -3.26 -4.31 -15.09
CA LEU A 123 -3.07 -4.06 -16.52
C LEU A 123 -2.40 -2.70 -16.73
N GLU A 124 -2.85 -1.68 -16.01
CA GLU A 124 -2.25 -0.34 -16.07
C GLU A 124 -0.80 -0.29 -15.55
N SER A 125 -0.43 -1.14 -14.58
CA SER A 125 0.93 -1.16 -14.03
C SER A 125 1.90 -1.97 -14.90
N GLY A 126 1.41 -2.96 -15.65
CA GLY A 126 2.18 -3.67 -16.67
C GLY A 126 2.60 -2.81 -17.88
N ASP A 127 1.83 -1.76 -18.19
CA ASP A 127 2.16 -0.82 -19.28
C ASP A 127 3.23 0.21 -18.88
N VAL A 128 3.39 0.51 -17.58
CA VAL A 128 4.47 1.38 -17.07
C VAL A 128 5.82 0.66 -17.09
N ALA A 129 5.85 -0.65 -16.86
CA ALA A 129 7.07 -1.44 -16.83
C ALA A 129 7.68 -1.73 -18.23
N LYS A 130 6.95 -1.44 -19.33
CA LYS A 130 7.44 -1.64 -20.71
C LYS A 130 8.09 -0.40 -21.32
N HIS A 131 8.14 0.71 -20.60
CA HIS A 131 8.68 1.99 -21.09
C HIS A 131 9.71 2.64 -20.14
N ALA A 132 10.31 1.87 -19.22
CA ALA A 132 11.42 2.30 -18.37
C ALA A 132 12.74 1.63 -18.82
#